data_AF-A0A1J5VJJ7-F1
#
_entry.id   AF-A0A1J5VJJ7-F1
#
_cell.length_a   1.000
_cell.length_b   1.000
_cell.length_c   1.000
_cell.angle_alpha   90.00
_cell.angle_beta   90.00
_cell.angle_gamma   90.00
#
_symmetry.space_group_name_H-M   'P 1'
#
loop_
_entity.id
_entity.type
_entity.pdbx_description
1 polymer ?
#
loop_
_entity_poly.entity_id
_entity_poly.type
_entity_poly.pdbx_seq_one_letter_code
_entity_poly.pdbx_strand_id
1 'polypeptide(L)'
;MPMNALKLRIDLAAIAHNTRQLRRQAGGARLMCVVKADAYNHGAAKCVPVMEANGADAFGCATIAEAASVAKLTSKPVMAWLWAPGEELVEGIEMGVPSLAHLRALIDAPFATTVHLMIDTGMNRSGVDEEQWPELFAMAAEAQRAGQIRVAGLMSHFACADNPADPYTDRQLATFRQALRQAHQAGLEDLVNHVANSPATWTRQDARFEQIRPGIGLYGLEAIDGTDNGLRPAMSWVATVTAVKPIRAGEPVSYSGTWTAPEDGCTAVVPAGYADGVMRIWQDRMDVTIRGARYPQVGRVCMDQIVVWLGANEAGVAPGDEAVLFGVGGVSADEFALRANTIHYEVLCAPKGRTVREYGGRRVCETREETQALGRELGETLRAGDVVILDGPLGAGKTTLTQGIAEGMQVKGRVTSPTFTIAREHRAKEAEGASLIHVDAYRLLGEGGSGDPLGELDALDLESELDRSVVVAEWGGDLAAHLSDEYLLVTIDRTTLVERDDDSEGRIITWRWVHAE
;
A
#
# COMPACT_ATOMS: atom_id res chain seq x y z
N MET A 1 10.98 12.31 -20.12
CA MET A 1 9.96 11.24 -20.03
C MET A 1 8.58 11.73 -20.45
N PRO A 2 7.75 10.90 -21.11
CA PRO A 2 6.35 11.24 -21.38
C PRO A 2 5.60 11.47 -20.06
N MET A 3 4.79 12.53 -20.00
CA MET A 3 3.98 12.84 -18.83
C MET A 3 2.87 11.79 -18.71
N ASN A 4 3.02 10.85 -17.78
CA ASN A 4 1.94 9.89 -17.46
C ASN A 4 0.78 10.67 -16.84
N ALA A 5 -0.29 10.86 -17.62
CA ALA A 5 -1.41 11.72 -17.26
C ALA A 5 -2.40 11.10 -16.26
N LEU A 6 -2.24 9.82 -15.88
CA LEU A 6 -3.08 9.09 -14.94
C LEU A 6 -2.24 8.12 -14.10
N LYS A 7 -2.30 8.23 -12.76
CA LYS A 7 -1.40 7.53 -11.85
C LYS A 7 -2.08 7.10 -10.55
N LEU A 8 -1.64 5.98 -9.98
CA LEU A 8 -1.85 5.65 -8.56
C LEU A 8 -0.61 6.07 -7.78
N ARG A 9 -0.74 7.08 -6.92
CA ARG A 9 0.28 7.44 -5.95
C ARG A 9 0.11 6.59 -4.71
N ILE A 10 1.14 5.83 -4.34
CA ILE A 10 1.09 4.83 -3.26
C ILE A 10 2.14 5.15 -2.19
N ASP A 11 1.69 5.48 -0.99
CA ASP A 11 2.53 5.81 0.16
C ASP A 11 2.92 4.54 0.93
N LEU A 12 4.17 4.09 0.75
CA LEU A 12 4.71 2.92 1.46
C LEU A 12 4.91 3.18 2.96
N ALA A 13 5.09 4.43 3.40
CA ALA A 13 5.16 4.75 4.83
C ALA A 13 3.80 4.57 5.51
N ALA A 14 2.71 4.84 4.80
CA ALA A 14 1.37 4.51 5.26
C ALA A 14 1.18 2.99 5.39
N ILE A 15 1.63 2.19 4.41
CA ILE A 15 1.60 0.72 4.49
C ILE A 15 2.39 0.20 5.70
N ALA A 16 3.60 0.72 5.92
CA ALA A 16 4.44 0.38 7.08
C ALA A 16 3.72 0.69 8.41
N HIS A 17 3.18 1.91 8.54
CA HIS A 17 2.42 2.34 9.70
C HIS A 17 1.22 1.42 9.98
N ASN A 18 0.39 1.16 8.97
CA ASN A 18 -0.80 0.31 9.09
C ASN A 18 -0.44 -1.12 9.49
N THR A 19 0.64 -1.67 8.91
CA THR A 19 1.14 -3.01 9.25
C THR A 19 1.54 -3.08 10.73
N ARG A 20 2.24 -2.08 11.25
CA ARG A 20 2.59 -2.02 12.69
C ARG A 20 1.37 -1.87 13.59
N GLN A 21 0.35 -1.12 13.19
CA GLN A 21 -0.89 -1.02 13.95
C GLN A 21 -1.59 -2.38 14.05
N LEU A 22 -1.69 -3.09 12.92
CA LEU A 22 -2.27 -4.43 12.89
C LEU A 22 -1.42 -5.46 13.64
N ARG A 23 -0.08 -5.33 13.60
CA ARG A 23 0.84 -6.16 14.40
C ARG A 23 0.60 -5.98 15.90
N ARG A 24 0.43 -4.74 16.36
CA ARG A 24 0.08 -4.47 17.77
C ARG A 24 -1.28 -5.08 18.11
N GLN A 25 -2.24 -4.93 17.21
CA GLN A 25 -3.58 -5.46 17.40
C GLN A 25 -3.65 -6.99 17.36
N ALA A 26 -2.69 -7.67 16.71
CA ALA A 26 -2.58 -9.12 16.73
C ALA A 26 -2.39 -9.69 18.15
N GLY A 27 -1.85 -8.90 19.09
CA GLY A 27 -1.80 -9.27 20.51
C GLY A 27 -1.05 -10.57 20.81
N GLY A 28 -0.06 -10.92 20.00
CA GLY A 28 0.73 -12.15 20.11
C GLY A 28 0.40 -13.21 19.06
N ALA A 29 -0.76 -13.13 18.40
CA ALA A 29 -1.07 -13.95 17.23
C ALA A 29 -0.15 -13.56 16.06
N ARG A 30 0.09 -14.50 15.14
CA ARG A 30 0.78 -14.23 13.88
C ARG A 30 -0.03 -13.25 13.02
N LEU A 31 0.66 -12.36 12.31
CA LEU A 31 0.07 -11.46 11.33
C LEU A 31 0.27 -12.01 9.92
N MET A 32 -0.79 -12.55 9.30
CA MET A 32 -0.78 -12.85 7.87
C MET A 32 -1.30 -11.65 7.09
N CYS A 33 -0.43 -11.00 6.33
CA CYS A 33 -0.80 -9.87 5.49
C CYS A 33 -1.47 -10.35 4.19
N VAL A 34 -2.73 -9.96 3.97
CA VAL A 34 -3.46 -10.37 2.76
C VAL A 34 -3.15 -9.43 1.60
N VAL A 35 -2.49 -9.98 0.56
CA VAL A 35 -1.94 -9.25 -0.59
C VAL A 35 -2.49 -9.74 -1.94
N LYS A 36 -3.62 -10.47 -1.93
CA LYS A 36 -4.35 -10.83 -3.16
C LYS A 36 -4.74 -9.62 -4.00
N ALA A 37 -5.08 -9.84 -5.26
CA ALA A 37 -5.41 -8.80 -6.24
C ALA A 37 -4.28 -7.75 -6.32
N ASP A 38 -3.04 -8.24 -6.37
CA ASP A 38 -1.83 -7.42 -6.44
C ASP A 38 -1.75 -6.37 -5.32
N ALA A 39 -1.87 -6.85 -4.08
CA ALA A 39 -1.97 -6.06 -2.86
C ALA A 39 -3.11 -5.03 -2.91
N TYR A 40 -4.33 -5.48 -3.27
CA TYR A 40 -5.50 -4.61 -3.43
C TYR A 40 -5.18 -3.43 -4.36
N ASN A 41 -4.48 -3.73 -5.46
CA ASN A 41 -3.99 -2.80 -6.47
C ASN A 41 -2.88 -1.83 -6.03
N HIS A 42 -2.26 -2.04 -4.87
CA HIS A 42 -1.11 -1.26 -4.40
C HIS A 42 0.24 -1.81 -4.93
N GLY A 43 0.22 -3.00 -5.55
CA GLY A 43 1.41 -3.64 -6.09
C GLY A 43 2.18 -4.44 -5.04
N ALA A 44 2.00 -5.77 -5.08
CA ALA A 44 2.59 -6.69 -4.13
C ALA A 44 4.11 -6.63 -4.10
N ALA A 45 4.76 -6.41 -5.26
CA ALA A 45 6.21 -6.28 -5.39
C ALA A 45 6.84 -5.26 -4.42
N LYS A 46 6.15 -4.15 -4.16
CA LYS A 46 6.62 -3.10 -3.25
C LYS A 46 6.01 -3.22 -1.86
N CYS A 47 4.76 -3.67 -1.75
CA CYS A 47 4.09 -3.81 -0.46
C CYS A 47 4.65 -4.96 0.40
N VAL A 48 4.96 -6.12 -0.17
CA VAL A 48 5.37 -7.32 0.58
C VAL A 48 6.66 -7.08 1.39
N PRO A 49 7.76 -6.56 0.82
CA PRO A 49 8.97 -6.27 1.61
C PRO A 49 8.72 -5.28 2.75
N VAL A 50 7.89 -4.25 2.51
CA VAL A 50 7.54 -3.25 3.53
C VAL A 50 6.74 -3.88 4.67
N MET A 51 5.76 -4.72 4.36
CA MET A 51 4.95 -5.43 5.35
C MET A 51 5.79 -6.43 6.17
N GLU A 52 6.71 -7.14 5.52
CA GLU A 52 7.64 -8.06 6.19
C GLU A 52 8.52 -7.34 7.23
N ALA A 53 9.17 -6.24 6.82
CA ALA A 53 10.00 -5.43 7.71
C ALA A 53 9.21 -4.83 8.88
N ASN A 54 7.88 -4.73 8.78
CA ASN A 54 7.01 -4.09 9.76
C ASN A 54 6.13 -5.07 10.57
N GLY A 55 6.42 -6.38 10.49
CA GLY A 55 5.87 -7.38 11.41
C GLY A 55 4.94 -8.43 10.82
N ALA A 56 4.92 -8.60 9.48
CA ALA A 56 4.23 -9.74 8.86
C ALA A 56 4.95 -11.06 9.16
N ASP A 57 4.20 -12.08 9.54
CA ASP A 57 4.69 -13.46 9.77
C ASP A 57 4.33 -14.42 8.63
N ALA A 58 3.43 -14.01 7.73
CA ALA A 58 2.99 -14.77 6.57
C ALA A 58 2.27 -13.84 5.57
N PHE A 59 2.04 -14.33 4.35
CA PHE A 59 1.29 -13.63 3.31
C PHE A 59 0.15 -14.49 2.77
N GLY A 60 -1.00 -13.86 2.50
CA GLY A 60 -2.18 -14.53 1.96
C GLY A 60 -2.58 -14.01 0.58
N CYS A 61 -2.68 -14.90 -0.39
CA CYS A 61 -3.10 -14.65 -1.76
C CYS A 61 -4.38 -15.43 -2.10
N ALA A 62 -5.09 -15.04 -3.16
CA ALA A 62 -6.23 -15.84 -3.60
C ALA A 62 -5.73 -17.06 -4.36
N THR A 63 -4.96 -16.85 -5.43
CA THR A 63 -4.58 -17.90 -6.39
C THR A 63 -3.16 -18.43 -6.17
N ILE A 64 -2.88 -19.62 -6.71
CA ILE A 64 -1.52 -20.20 -6.73
C ILE A 64 -0.55 -19.28 -7.49
N ALA A 65 -0.97 -18.71 -8.62
CA ALA A 65 -0.14 -17.82 -9.43
C ALA A 65 0.27 -16.53 -8.69
N GLU A 66 -0.65 -15.93 -7.93
CA GLU A 66 -0.33 -14.81 -7.05
C GLU A 66 0.64 -15.23 -5.95
N ALA A 67 0.37 -16.35 -5.27
CA ALA A 67 1.22 -16.85 -4.20
C ALA A 67 2.64 -17.17 -4.68
N ALA A 68 2.78 -17.79 -5.86
CA ALA A 68 4.07 -18.06 -6.47
C ALA A 68 4.84 -16.78 -6.84
N SER A 69 4.13 -15.71 -7.22
CA SER A 69 4.74 -14.41 -7.47
C SER A 69 5.19 -13.73 -6.17
N VAL A 70 4.37 -13.82 -5.11
CA VAL A 70 4.70 -13.26 -3.79
C VAL A 70 5.84 -14.03 -3.11
N ALA A 71 5.90 -15.35 -3.25
CA ALA A 71 6.96 -16.19 -2.70
C ALA A 71 8.36 -15.87 -3.25
N LYS A 72 8.47 -15.14 -4.36
CA LYS A 72 9.75 -14.62 -4.88
C LYS A 72 10.24 -13.37 -4.14
N LEU A 73 9.37 -12.74 -3.36
CA LEU A 73 9.61 -11.44 -2.70
C LEU A 73 9.92 -11.58 -1.20
N THR A 74 9.71 -12.76 -0.62
CA THR A 74 9.76 -13.00 0.82
C THR A 74 10.20 -14.43 1.12
N SER A 75 10.87 -14.62 2.25
CA SER A 75 11.12 -15.96 2.80
C SER A 75 10.07 -16.41 3.82
N LYS A 76 9.04 -15.59 4.08
CA LYS A 76 7.93 -15.94 4.98
C LYS A 76 6.95 -16.90 4.30
N PRO A 77 6.16 -17.69 5.06
CA PRO A 77 5.13 -18.54 4.48
C PRO A 77 4.13 -17.75 3.63
N VAL A 78 3.81 -18.27 2.44
CA VAL A 78 2.83 -17.69 1.52
C VAL A 78 1.73 -18.71 1.26
N MET A 79 0.48 -18.27 1.39
CA MET A 79 -0.70 -19.13 1.26
C MET A 79 -1.56 -18.75 0.05
N ALA A 80 -2.11 -19.75 -0.65
CA ALA A 80 -3.19 -19.61 -1.62
C ALA A 80 -4.41 -20.43 -1.18
N TRP A 81 -5.64 -19.98 -1.49
CA TRP A 81 -6.88 -20.67 -1.07
C TRP A 81 -7.95 -20.80 -2.14
N LEU A 82 -7.74 -20.24 -3.33
CA LEU A 82 -8.63 -20.32 -4.47
C LEU A 82 -7.90 -20.99 -5.64
N TRP A 83 -8.18 -22.27 -5.83
CA TRP A 83 -7.58 -23.12 -6.85
C TRP A 83 -8.55 -24.26 -7.19
N ALA A 84 -8.34 -24.94 -8.32
CA ALA A 84 -9.17 -26.08 -8.73
C ALA A 84 -8.46 -27.43 -8.49
N PRO A 85 -9.16 -28.52 -8.12
CA PRO A 85 -8.54 -29.84 -8.10
C PRO A 85 -8.01 -30.20 -9.49
N GLY A 86 -6.70 -30.46 -9.60
CA GLY A 86 -6.01 -30.71 -10.87
C GLY A 86 -5.30 -29.50 -11.49
N GLU A 87 -5.39 -28.32 -10.87
CA GLU A 87 -4.51 -27.20 -11.18
C GLU A 87 -3.05 -27.54 -10.81
N GLU A 88 -2.09 -26.98 -11.56
CA GLU A 88 -0.66 -27.20 -11.29
C GLU A 88 -0.26 -26.60 -9.93
N LEU A 89 0.28 -27.45 -9.06
CA LEU A 89 0.73 -27.06 -7.73
C LEU A 89 2.16 -26.52 -7.77
N VAL A 90 2.48 -25.59 -6.86
CA VAL A 90 3.82 -25.02 -6.71
C VAL A 90 4.38 -25.39 -5.33
N GLU A 91 5.55 -26.01 -5.30
CA GLU A 91 6.22 -26.38 -4.06
C GLU A 91 6.56 -25.14 -3.21
N GLY A 92 6.41 -25.25 -1.90
CA GLY A 92 6.67 -24.16 -0.95
C GLY A 92 5.48 -23.21 -0.71
N ILE A 93 4.38 -23.36 -1.44
CA ILE A 93 3.13 -22.61 -1.19
C ILE A 93 2.24 -23.39 -0.21
N GLU A 94 1.73 -22.71 0.83
CA GLU A 94 0.71 -23.28 1.72
C GLU A 94 -0.67 -23.23 1.04
N MET A 95 -1.45 -24.30 1.17
CA MET A 95 -2.70 -24.48 0.41
C MET A 95 -3.93 -24.50 1.32
N GLY A 96 -4.91 -23.64 1.04
CA GLY A 96 -6.25 -23.73 1.60
C GLY A 96 -7.01 -24.91 0.99
N VAL A 97 -7.71 -25.68 1.82
CA VAL A 97 -8.43 -26.89 1.42
C VAL A 97 -9.94 -26.68 1.59
N PRO A 98 -10.64 -26.24 0.53
CA PRO A 98 -12.07 -25.93 0.61
C PRO A 98 -13.01 -27.13 0.44
N SER A 99 -12.50 -28.30 0.04
CA SER A 99 -13.31 -29.51 -0.06
C SER A 99 -12.47 -30.79 0.04
N LEU A 100 -13.13 -31.94 0.27
CA LEU A 100 -12.48 -33.25 0.25
C LEU A 100 -11.76 -33.55 -1.08
N ALA A 101 -12.27 -33.04 -2.21
CA ALA A 101 -11.64 -33.21 -3.51
C ALA A 101 -10.29 -32.48 -3.58
N HIS A 102 -10.19 -31.29 -2.98
CA HIS A 102 -8.93 -30.55 -2.86
C HIS A 102 -7.94 -31.28 -1.95
N LEU A 103 -8.41 -31.83 -0.83
CA LEU A 103 -7.54 -32.60 0.06
C LEU A 103 -6.96 -33.82 -0.65
N ARG A 104 -7.78 -34.59 -1.39
CA ARG A 104 -7.32 -35.74 -2.19
C ARG A 104 -6.28 -35.33 -3.22
N ALA A 105 -6.51 -34.24 -3.95
CA ALA A 105 -5.54 -33.74 -4.93
C ALA A 105 -4.17 -33.38 -4.31
N LEU A 106 -4.15 -32.89 -3.06
CA LEU A 106 -2.90 -32.61 -2.34
C LEU A 106 -2.24 -33.86 -1.75
N ILE A 107 -3.03 -34.88 -1.39
CA ILE A 107 -2.54 -36.19 -0.93
C ILE A 107 -1.84 -36.93 -2.08
N ASP A 108 -2.38 -36.79 -3.30
CA ASP A 108 -1.86 -37.41 -4.52
C ASP A 108 -0.74 -36.60 -5.18
N ALA A 109 -0.37 -35.44 -4.61
CA ALA A 109 0.66 -34.55 -5.15
C ALA A 109 2.07 -35.19 -5.07
N PRO A 110 2.98 -34.83 -6.00
CA PRO A 110 4.33 -35.40 -6.03
C PRO A 110 5.24 -34.93 -4.87
N PHE A 111 4.80 -33.94 -4.09
CA PHE A 111 5.53 -33.41 -2.94
C PHE A 111 4.56 -33.13 -1.78
N ALA A 112 5.08 -33.21 -0.55
CA ALA A 112 4.28 -32.97 0.63
C ALA A 112 3.96 -31.47 0.77
N THR A 113 2.66 -31.15 0.75
CA THR A 113 2.21 -29.76 0.83
C THR A 113 1.77 -29.40 2.25
N THR A 114 2.05 -28.16 2.66
CA THR A 114 1.46 -27.61 3.89
C THR A 114 0.04 -27.15 3.60
N VAL A 115 -0.92 -27.57 4.42
CA VAL A 115 -2.34 -27.32 4.17
C VAL A 115 -3.04 -26.65 5.35
N HIS A 116 -4.02 -25.81 5.04
CA HIS A 116 -4.97 -25.31 6.01
C HIS A 116 -6.38 -25.77 5.64
N LEU A 117 -7.03 -26.48 6.55
CA LEU A 117 -8.36 -27.02 6.31
C LEU A 117 -9.38 -25.89 6.42
N MET A 118 -10.09 -25.59 5.33
CA MET A 118 -11.09 -24.53 5.31
C MET A 118 -12.42 -25.08 5.82
N ILE A 119 -12.95 -24.45 6.86
CA ILE A 119 -14.19 -24.83 7.53
C ILE A 119 -15.25 -23.80 7.20
N ASP A 120 -16.36 -24.23 6.59
CA ASP A 120 -17.51 -23.34 6.46
C ASP A 120 -18.23 -23.25 7.81
N THR A 121 -18.35 -22.04 8.33
CA THR A 121 -19.01 -21.75 9.60
C THR A 121 -20.31 -20.98 9.42
N GLY A 122 -20.73 -20.77 8.15
CA GLY A 122 -21.90 -19.99 7.79
C GLY A 122 -21.69 -18.97 6.67
N MET A 123 -20.48 -18.85 6.10
CA MET A 123 -20.27 -17.94 4.98
C MET A 123 -20.86 -18.51 3.67
N ASN A 124 -21.05 -19.82 3.58
CA ASN A 124 -21.64 -20.53 2.43
C ASN A 124 -20.96 -20.17 1.10
N ARG A 125 -19.63 -20.08 1.13
CA ARG A 125 -18.82 -19.64 -0.02
C ARG A 125 -17.78 -20.67 -0.42
N SER A 126 -17.01 -21.12 0.55
CA SER A 126 -15.87 -22.01 0.38
C SER A 126 -15.48 -22.54 1.76
N GLY A 127 -15.11 -23.81 1.82
CA GLY A 127 -14.91 -24.53 3.07
C GLY A 127 -15.77 -25.79 3.12
N VAL A 128 -15.37 -26.71 4.00
CA VAL A 128 -16.03 -27.98 4.18
C VAL A 128 -17.19 -27.81 5.16
N ASP A 129 -18.37 -28.31 4.79
CA ASP A 129 -19.58 -28.30 5.61
C ASP A 129 -19.47 -29.26 6.80
N GLU A 130 -20.24 -28.99 7.86
CA GLU A 130 -20.18 -29.71 9.15
C GLU A 130 -20.36 -31.22 9.01
N GLU A 131 -21.23 -31.66 8.11
CA GLU A 131 -21.52 -33.07 7.85
C GLU A 131 -20.30 -33.84 7.35
N GLN A 132 -19.34 -33.15 6.72
CA GLN A 132 -18.15 -33.75 6.12
C GLN A 132 -16.90 -33.65 7.01
N TRP A 133 -16.96 -32.92 8.14
CA TRP A 133 -15.82 -32.75 9.03
C TRP A 133 -15.23 -34.07 9.56
N PRO A 134 -16.02 -35.08 9.96
CA PRO A 134 -15.45 -36.34 10.42
C PRO A 134 -14.59 -37.03 9.35
N GLU A 135 -15.06 -37.03 8.09
CA GLU A 135 -14.30 -37.58 6.97
C GLU A 135 -13.04 -36.74 6.68
N LEU A 136 -13.20 -35.41 6.66
CA LEU A 136 -12.10 -34.47 6.41
C LEU A 136 -10.95 -34.67 7.39
N PHE A 137 -11.25 -34.65 8.70
CA PHE A 137 -10.21 -34.72 9.72
C PHE A 137 -9.56 -36.10 9.81
N ALA A 138 -10.34 -37.18 9.63
CA ALA A 138 -9.78 -38.53 9.58
C ALA A 138 -8.82 -38.68 8.39
N MET A 139 -9.22 -38.22 7.19
CA MET A 139 -8.40 -38.28 5.99
C MET A 139 -7.14 -37.42 6.11
N ALA A 140 -7.25 -36.20 6.64
CA ALA A 140 -6.10 -35.32 6.86
C ALA A 140 -5.11 -35.90 7.90
N ALA A 141 -5.61 -36.47 9.00
CA ALA A 141 -4.76 -37.06 10.03
C ALA A 141 -4.04 -38.33 9.53
N GLU A 142 -4.68 -39.14 8.70
CA GLU A 142 -4.04 -40.28 8.04
C GLU A 142 -2.94 -39.83 7.08
N ALA A 143 -3.25 -38.89 6.18
CA ALA A 143 -2.29 -38.35 5.21
C ALA A 143 -1.10 -37.65 5.88
N GLN A 144 -1.33 -36.94 6.99
CA GLN A 144 -0.26 -36.33 7.78
C GLN A 144 0.67 -37.39 8.39
N ARG A 145 0.13 -38.47 8.96
CA ARG A 145 0.95 -39.57 9.49
C ARG A 145 1.72 -40.31 8.41
N ALA A 146 1.17 -40.37 7.20
CA ALA A 146 1.83 -40.93 6.03
C ALA A 146 2.88 -39.98 5.40
N GLY A 147 3.00 -38.73 5.90
CA GLY A 147 3.94 -37.73 5.39
C GLY A 147 3.56 -37.15 4.02
N GLN A 148 2.31 -37.34 3.58
CA GLN A 148 1.82 -36.86 2.28
C GLN A 148 1.46 -35.38 2.33
N ILE A 149 1.06 -34.88 3.50
CA ILE A 149 0.75 -33.47 3.74
C ILE A 149 1.22 -33.08 5.14
N ARG A 150 1.31 -31.78 5.41
CA ARG A 150 1.40 -31.21 6.76
C ARG A 150 0.17 -30.34 7.02
N VAL A 151 -0.67 -30.69 7.98
CA VAL A 151 -1.80 -29.85 8.39
C VAL A 151 -1.26 -28.75 9.30
N ALA A 152 -1.21 -27.52 8.80
CA ALA A 152 -0.75 -26.37 9.56
C ALA A 152 -1.84 -25.76 10.45
N GLY A 153 -3.12 -25.85 10.07
CA GLY A 153 -4.18 -25.21 10.83
C GLY A 153 -5.57 -25.40 10.22
N LEU A 154 -6.58 -24.96 10.96
CA LEU A 154 -7.92 -24.74 10.44
C LEU A 154 -8.12 -23.25 10.13
N MET A 155 -8.89 -22.98 9.07
CA MET A 155 -9.27 -21.62 8.72
C MET A 155 -10.75 -21.47 8.44
N SER A 156 -11.32 -20.32 8.79
CA SER A 156 -12.67 -19.93 8.36
C SER A 156 -12.70 -18.42 8.06
N HIS A 157 -13.86 -17.87 7.71
CA HIS A 157 -14.02 -16.45 7.42
C HIS A 157 -15.39 -15.93 7.89
N PHE A 158 -15.38 -14.79 8.57
CA PHE A 158 -16.61 -14.15 9.02
C PHE A 158 -17.39 -13.49 7.89
N ALA A 159 -18.72 -13.57 7.97
CA ALA A 159 -19.64 -12.95 7.02
C ALA A 159 -20.00 -11.50 7.41
N CYS A 160 -20.22 -11.22 8.70
CA CYS A 160 -20.77 -9.94 9.19
C CYS A 160 -19.88 -9.27 10.25
N ALA A 161 -18.57 -9.54 10.26
CA ALA A 161 -17.68 -9.00 11.30
C ALA A 161 -17.50 -7.48 11.23
N ASP A 162 -17.80 -6.87 10.08
CA ASP A 162 -17.89 -5.43 9.84
C ASP A 162 -19.05 -4.76 10.57
N ASN A 163 -20.02 -5.53 11.07
CA ASN A 163 -21.00 -5.09 12.07
C ASN A 163 -20.70 -5.76 13.42
N PRO A 164 -20.00 -5.07 14.36
CA PRO A 164 -19.58 -5.67 15.63
C PRO A 164 -20.73 -6.14 16.53
N ALA A 165 -21.95 -5.62 16.31
CA ALA A 165 -23.14 -6.00 17.08
C ALA A 165 -23.89 -7.20 16.48
N ASP A 166 -23.48 -7.70 15.31
CA ASP A 166 -24.17 -8.80 14.64
C ASP A 166 -23.93 -10.14 15.38
N PRO A 167 -24.99 -10.79 15.91
CA PRO A 167 -24.85 -12.04 16.65
C PRO A 167 -24.41 -13.22 15.76
N TYR A 168 -24.44 -13.08 14.44
CA TYR A 168 -24.02 -14.12 13.52
C TYR A 168 -22.52 -14.43 13.65
N THR A 169 -21.70 -13.43 13.93
CA THR A 169 -20.25 -13.60 14.16
C THR A 169 -19.98 -14.53 15.36
N ASP A 170 -20.79 -14.43 16.42
CA ASP A 170 -20.68 -15.33 17.59
C ASP A 170 -21.06 -16.77 17.24
N ARG A 171 -22.06 -16.96 16.39
CA ARG A 171 -22.46 -18.29 15.90
C ARG A 171 -21.34 -18.92 15.10
N GLN A 172 -20.77 -18.18 14.13
CA GLN A 172 -19.65 -18.66 13.33
C GLN A 172 -18.45 -19.06 14.21
N LEU A 173 -18.14 -18.26 15.23
CA LEU A 173 -17.03 -18.55 16.13
C LEU A 173 -17.29 -19.79 17.02
N ALA A 174 -18.52 -19.99 17.49
CA ALA A 174 -18.90 -21.19 18.23
C ALA A 174 -18.77 -22.46 17.36
N THR A 175 -19.24 -22.39 16.10
CA THR A 175 -19.10 -23.45 15.09
C THR A 175 -17.63 -23.74 14.79
N PHE A 176 -16.79 -22.70 14.63
CA PHE A 176 -15.35 -22.88 14.42
C PHE A 176 -14.68 -23.60 15.60
N ARG A 177 -15.00 -23.20 16.84
CA ARG A 177 -14.50 -23.88 18.05
C ARG A 177 -14.95 -25.35 18.14
N GLN A 178 -16.10 -25.70 17.57
CA GLN A 178 -16.54 -27.09 17.46
C GLN A 178 -15.67 -27.88 16.47
N ALA A 179 -15.41 -27.32 15.29
CA ALA A 179 -14.51 -27.93 14.30
C ALA A 179 -13.12 -28.18 14.90
N LEU A 180 -12.56 -27.21 15.64
CA LEU A 180 -11.27 -27.36 16.34
C LEU A 180 -11.28 -28.55 17.31
N ARG A 181 -12.34 -28.73 18.10
CA ARG A 181 -12.45 -29.88 19.02
C ARG A 181 -12.45 -31.21 18.26
N GLN A 182 -13.15 -31.29 17.14
CA GLN A 182 -13.19 -32.50 16.32
C GLN A 182 -11.84 -32.77 15.63
N ALA A 183 -11.16 -31.74 15.13
CA ALA A 183 -9.83 -31.85 14.57
C ALA A 183 -8.82 -32.41 15.61
N HIS A 184 -8.84 -31.88 16.84
CA HIS A 184 -8.00 -32.40 17.93
C HIS A 184 -8.34 -33.86 18.28
N GLN A 185 -9.62 -34.23 18.29
CA GLN A 185 -10.05 -35.62 18.52
C GLN A 185 -9.56 -36.58 17.43
N ALA A 186 -9.36 -36.08 16.20
CA ALA A 186 -8.77 -36.84 15.10
C ALA A 186 -7.23 -36.90 15.16
N GLY A 187 -6.59 -36.27 16.16
CA GLY A 187 -5.13 -36.26 16.34
C GLY A 187 -4.40 -35.18 15.54
N LEU A 188 -5.11 -34.13 15.09
CA LEU A 188 -4.49 -32.93 14.53
C LEU A 188 -4.15 -31.97 15.68
N GLU A 189 -2.86 -31.82 15.96
CA GLU A 189 -2.33 -30.99 17.06
C GLU A 189 -1.39 -29.87 16.52
N ASP A 190 -0.94 -28.96 17.39
CA ASP A 190 -0.03 -27.85 17.06
C ASP A 190 -0.46 -26.96 15.88
N LEU A 191 -1.76 -26.63 15.84
CA LEU A 191 -2.41 -25.94 14.74
C LEU A 191 -2.30 -24.40 14.86
N VAL A 192 -2.01 -23.74 13.74
CA VAL A 192 -2.05 -22.28 13.56
C VAL A 192 -3.43 -21.90 13.01
N ASN A 193 -4.44 -21.81 13.87
CA ASN A 193 -5.82 -21.57 13.43
C ASN A 193 -6.09 -20.09 13.21
N HIS A 194 -6.97 -19.80 12.26
CA HIS A 194 -7.27 -18.40 11.92
C HIS A 194 -8.65 -18.17 11.31
N VAL A 195 -9.37 -17.17 11.85
CA VAL A 195 -10.69 -16.74 11.35
C VAL A 195 -10.82 -15.21 11.21
N ALA A 196 -10.10 -14.44 12.02
CA ALA A 196 -10.22 -12.97 12.04
C ALA A 196 -9.73 -12.33 10.73
N ASN A 197 -10.64 -11.67 10.02
CA ASN A 197 -10.36 -10.72 8.95
C ASN A 197 -10.10 -9.31 9.55
N SER A 198 -9.98 -8.27 8.71
CA SER A 198 -9.72 -6.89 9.18
C SER A 198 -10.68 -6.39 10.27
N PRO A 199 -12.02 -6.47 10.12
CA PRO A 199 -12.90 -5.94 11.16
C PRO A 199 -12.82 -6.75 12.47
N ALA A 200 -12.77 -8.09 12.39
CA ALA A 200 -12.61 -8.95 13.56
C ALA A 200 -11.25 -8.78 14.27
N THR A 201 -10.20 -8.38 13.54
CA THR A 201 -8.90 -8.05 14.16
C THR A 201 -9.05 -6.95 15.20
N TRP A 202 -9.86 -5.93 14.92
CA TRP A 202 -10.12 -4.80 15.81
C TRP A 202 -11.08 -5.14 16.95
N THR A 203 -12.15 -5.88 16.67
CA THR A 203 -13.28 -6.02 17.59
C THR A 203 -13.36 -7.36 18.32
N ARG A 204 -12.68 -8.40 17.84
CA ARG A 204 -12.84 -9.79 18.30
C ARG A 204 -11.53 -10.40 18.79
N GLN A 205 -11.09 -10.00 19.99
CA GLN A 205 -9.90 -10.57 20.63
C GLN A 205 -10.04 -12.10 20.82
N ASP A 206 -11.26 -12.58 21.04
CA ASP A 206 -11.63 -13.98 21.21
C ASP A 206 -11.59 -14.81 19.91
N ALA A 207 -11.34 -14.16 18.77
CA ALA A 207 -11.23 -14.76 17.45
C ALA A 207 -9.83 -14.64 16.82
N ARG A 208 -8.83 -14.15 17.57
CA ARG A 208 -7.44 -14.01 17.10
C ARG A 208 -6.77 -15.36 16.85
N PHE A 209 -7.03 -16.34 17.70
CA PHE A 209 -6.37 -17.66 17.69
C PHE A 209 -4.85 -17.51 17.53
N GLU A 210 -4.22 -18.34 16.72
CA GLU A 210 -2.78 -18.32 16.49
C GLU A 210 -2.38 -17.37 15.35
N GLN A 211 -3.33 -16.96 14.50
CA GLN A 211 -3.07 -16.06 13.38
C GLN A 211 -4.28 -15.21 12.98
N ILE A 212 -4.05 -13.93 12.68
CA ILE A 212 -5.02 -13.00 12.09
C ILE A 212 -4.73 -12.77 10.60
N ARG A 213 -5.75 -12.43 9.81
CA ARG A 213 -5.65 -12.22 8.34
C ARG A 213 -6.27 -10.89 7.88
N PRO A 214 -5.76 -9.74 8.34
CA PRO A 214 -6.24 -8.46 7.83
C PRO A 214 -5.83 -8.25 6.35
N GLY A 215 -6.73 -7.63 5.60
CA GLY A 215 -6.49 -7.16 4.24
C GLY A 215 -6.61 -5.65 4.18
N ILE A 216 -7.84 -5.13 4.14
CA ILE A 216 -8.10 -3.72 3.87
C ILE A 216 -7.39 -2.74 4.81
N GLY A 217 -7.28 -3.12 6.09
CA GLY A 217 -6.62 -2.29 7.11
C GLY A 217 -5.14 -2.07 6.82
N LEU A 218 -4.47 -2.98 6.11
CA LEU A 218 -3.06 -2.81 5.69
C LEU A 218 -2.90 -1.61 4.74
N TYR A 219 -3.95 -1.30 3.98
CA TYR A 219 -3.99 -0.25 2.97
C TYR A 219 -4.57 1.06 3.51
N GLY A 220 -4.93 1.09 4.79
CA GLY A 220 -5.26 2.31 5.51
C GLY A 220 -6.74 2.66 5.57
N LEU A 221 -7.60 1.72 5.22
CA LEU A 221 -9.04 1.92 5.18
C LEU A 221 -9.69 1.15 6.32
N GLU A 222 -10.66 1.79 6.95
CA GLU A 222 -11.38 1.23 8.08
C GLU A 222 -12.37 0.17 7.62
N ALA A 223 -12.34 -1.00 8.26
CA ALA A 223 -13.26 -2.08 7.90
C ALA A 223 -14.65 -1.97 8.54
N ILE A 224 -14.82 -0.98 9.43
CA ILE A 224 -16.04 -0.73 10.20
C ILE A 224 -16.34 0.77 10.13
N ASP A 225 -17.54 1.09 9.65
CA ASP A 225 -17.98 2.49 9.50
C ASP A 225 -17.94 3.24 10.84
N GLY A 226 -17.43 4.48 10.80
CA GLY A 226 -17.39 5.37 11.96
C GLY A 226 -16.32 5.03 13.00
N THR A 227 -15.41 4.10 12.71
CA THR A 227 -14.23 3.83 13.54
C THR A 227 -13.03 4.67 13.09
N ASP A 228 -12.10 4.92 14.02
CA ASP A 228 -10.79 5.49 13.76
C ASP A 228 -9.76 4.70 14.55
N ASN A 229 -9.12 3.74 13.87
CA ASN A 229 -8.06 2.92 14.42
C ASN A 229 -6.67 3.53 14.15
N GLY A 230 -6.64 4.81 13.76
CA GLY A 230 -5.42 5.52 13.38
C GLY A 230 -4.78 4.98 12.11
N LEU A 231 -5.56 4.36 11.23
CA LEU A 231 -5.09 3.88 9.92
C LEU A 231 -4.87 5.06 8.96
N ARG A 232 -3.93 4.90 8.04
CA ARG A 232 -3.53 5.94 7.08
C ARG A 232 -3.74 5.46 5.65
N PRO A 233 -4.68 6.04 4.88
CA PRO A 233 -4.91 5.66 3.49
C PRO A 233 -3.64 5.76 2.66
N ALA A 234 -3.28 4.66 1.98
CA ALA A 234 -2.01 4.57 1.25
C ALA A 234 -2.13 4.97 -0.23
N MET A 235 -3.33 5.02 -0.82
CA MET A 235 -3.52 5.22 -2.25
C MET A 235 -4.22 6.54 -2.57
N SER A 236 -3.73 7.24 -3.60
CA SER A 236 -4.45 8.33 -4.26
C SER A 236 -4.46 8.09 -5.77
N TRP A 237 -5.62 8.20 -6.40
CA TRP A 237 -5.75 8.13 -7.86
C TRP A 237 -5.79 9.55 -8.42
N VAL A 238 -4.76 9.90 -9.19
CA VAL A 238 -4.53 11.26 -9.64
C VAL A 238 -4.33 11.31 -11.14
N ALA A 239 -4.73 12.42 -11.74
CA ALA A 239 -4.58 12.68 -13.16
C ALA A 239 -4.07 14.10 -13.41
N THR A 240 -3.62 14.37 -14.63
CA THR A 240 -3.27 15.72 -15.08
C THR A 240 -4.38 16.27 -15.96
N VAL A 241 -4.93 17.44 -15.62
CA VAL A 241 -5.95 18.12 -16.45
C VAL A 241 -5.37 18.37 -17.84
N THR A 242 -6.05 17.91 -18.89
CA THR A 242 -5.53 17.99 -20.27
C THR A 242 -6.04 19.20 -21.03
N ALA A 243 -7.24 19.67 -20.73
CA ALA A 243 -7.86 20.81 -21.38
C ALA A 243 -8.83 21.52 -20.44
N VAL A 244 -8.90 22.84 -20.57
CA VAL A 244 -9.94 23.68 -19.97
C VAL A 244 -10.56 24.50 -21.10
N LYS A 245 -11.89 24.51 -21.18
CA LYS A 245 -12.61 25.23 -22.24
C LYS A 245 -13.83 25.99 -21.70
N PRO A 246 -14.15 27.16 -22.29
CA PRO A 246 -15.40 27.83 -22.00
C PRO A 246 -16.59 27.04 -22.56
N ILE A 247 -17.75 27.21 -21.95
CA ILE A 247 -19.04 26.67 -22.38
C ILE A 247 -20.13 27.69 -22.01
N ARG A 248 -21.11 27.87 -22.90
CA ARG A 248 -22.24 28.79 -22.66
C ARG A 248 -23.40 28.09 -21.99
N ALA A 249 -24.20 28.84 -21.25
CA ALA A 249 -25.47 28.38 -20.71
C ALA A 249 -26.32 27.70 -21.81
N GLY A 250 -26.81 26.49 -21.52
CA GLY A 250 -27.62 25.72 -22.48
C GLY A 250 -26.82 24.82 -23.43
N GLU A 251 -25.49 24.86 -23.45
CA GLU A 251 -24.68 23.96 -24.29
C GLU A 251 -24.52 22.55 -23.65
N PRO A 252 -24.67 21.46 -24.44
CA PRO A 252 -24.57 20.10 -23.92
C PRO A 252 -23.12 19.63 -23.75
N VAL A 253 -22.89 18.74 -22.78
CA VAL A 253 -21.59 18.10 -22.52
C VAL A 253 -21.63 16.59 -22.75
N SER A 254 -20.59 16.08 -23.40
CA SER A 254 -20.35 14.64 -23.63
C SER A 254 -21.45 13.96 -24.49
N TYR A 255 -21.38 12.64 -24.61
CA TYR A 255 -22.26 11.84 -25.46
C TYR A 255 -23.74 12.02 -25.11
N SER A 256 -24.56 12.20 -26.15
CA SER A 256 -26.02 12.40 -26.07
C SER A 256 -26.46 13.64 -25.26
N GLY A 257 -25.54 14.52 -24.85
CA GLY A 257 -25.89 15.76 -24.13
C GLY A 257 -26.71 15.51 -22.87
N THR A 258 -26.36 14.49 -22.09
CA THR A 258 -27.13 14.14 -20.87
C THR A 258 -27.01 15.17 -19.75
N TRP A 259 -26.07 16.10 -19.88
CA TRP A 259 -25.90 17.27 -19.03
C TRP A 259 -25.74 18.50 -19.89
N THR A 260 -26.27 19.63 -19.42
CA THR A 260 -26.25 20.92 -20.08
C THR A 260 -25.77 21.98 -19.11
N ALA A 261 -24.93 22.91 -19.58
CA ALA A 261 -24.38 23.97 -18.75
C ALA A 261 -25.51 24.84 -18.15
N PRO A 262 -25.59 24.97 -16.81
CA PRO A 262 -26.64 25.77 -16.17
C PRO A 262 -26.42 27.28 -16.36
N GLU A 263 -25.17 27.69 -16.58
CA GLU A 263 -24.72 29.06 -16.78
C GLU A 263 -23.46 29.10 -17.65
N ASP A 264 -23.04 30.31 -18.05
CA ASP A 264 -21.75 30.49 -18.73
C ASP A 264 -20.61 30.14 -17.75
N GLY A 265 -19.64 29.35 -18.20
CA GLY A 265 -18.52 28.94 -17.36
C GLY A 265 -17.50 28.10 -18.10
N CYS A 266 -16.84 27.19 -17.38
CA CYS A 266 -15.77 26.36 -17.91
C CYS A 266 -15.97 24.88 -17.60
N THR A 267 -15.43 24.04 -18.47
CA THR A 267 -15.27 22.60 -18.24
C THR A 267 -13.81 22.22 -18.30
N ALA A 268 -13.40 21.23 -17.52
CA ALA A 268 -12.09 20.60 -17.61
C ALA A 268 -12.20 19.15 -18.05
N VAL A 269 -11.19 18.68 -18.80
CA VAL A 269 -11.03 17.29 -19.20
C VAL A 269 -10.02 16.61 -18.28
N VAL A 270 -10.43 15.48 -17.70
CA VAL A 270 -9.59 14.62 -16.88
C VAL A 270 -9.42 13.29 -17.63
N PRO A 271 -8.19 12.85 -17.94
CA PRO A 271 -7.90 11.72 -18.83
C PRO A 271 -8.03 10.35 -18.12
N ALA A 272 -9.19 10.12 -17.49
CA ALA A 272 -9.55 8.86 -16.87
C ALA A 272 -10.95 8.45 -17.33
N GLY A 273 -11.10 7.25 -17.88
CA GLY A 273 -12.40 6.73 -18.32
C GLY A 273 -12.65 5.29 -17.88
N TYR A 274 -13.71 4.68 -18.40
CA TYR A 274 -14.08 3.33 -17.98
C TYR A 274 -13.10 2.24 -18.41
N ALA A 275 -12.26 2.48 -19.42
CA ALA A 275 -11.15 1.59 -19.75
C ALA A 275 -10.04 1.63 -18.69
N ASP A 276 -9.92 2.74 -17.95
CA ASP A 276 -8.96 2.91 -16.86
C ASP A 276 -9.55 2.59 -15.48
N GLY A 277 -10.84 2.25 -15.40
CA GLY A 277 -11.49 1.89 -14.14
C GLY A 277 -12.56 2.85 -13.64
N VAL A 278 -12.80 4.00 -14.30
CA VAL A 278 -13.91 4.89 -13.93
C VAL A 278 -15.22 4.22 -14.35
N MET A 279 -15.87 3.50 -13.44
CA MET A 279 -17.07 2.75 -13.82
C MET A 279 -18.16 3.68 -14.33
N ARG A 280 -18.81 3.31 -15.43
CA ARG A 280 -19.87 4.15 -16.02
C ARG A 280 -21.05 4.39 -15.08
N ILE A 281 -21.27 3.49 -14.11
CA ILE A 281 -22.29 3.63 -13.07
C ILE A 281 -21.96 4.71 -12.02
N TRP A 282 -20.70 5.16 -11.95
CA TRP A 282 -20.27 6.26 -11.09
C TRP A 282 -20.61 7.65 -11.64
N GLN A 283 -21.18 7.70 -12.85
CA GLN A 283 -21.66 8.96 -13.43
C GLN A 283 -22.56 9.69 -12.43
N ASP A 284 -22.36 11.01 -12.31
CA ASP A 284 -23.09 11.90 -11.39
C ASP A 284 -22.87 11.59 -9.89
N ARG A 285 -21.96 10.67 -9.55
CA ARG A 285 -21.61 10.27 -8.17
C ARG A 285 -20.18 10.60 -7.78
N MET A 286 -19.40 11.14 -8.72
CA MET A 286 -17.98 11.42 -8.56
C MET A 286 -17.72 12.92 -8.58
N ASP A 287 -16.94 13.40 -7.61
CA ASP A 287 -16.29 14.70 -7.67
C ASP A 287 -14.79 14.49 -7.86
N VAL A 288 -14.15 15.47 -8.48
CA VAL A 288 -12.70 15.52 -8.65
C VAL A 288 -12.19 16.77 -7.95
N THR A 289 -11.15 16.62 -7.14
CA THR A 289 -10.53 17.76 -6.46
C THR A 289 -9.39 18.31 -7.31
N ILE A 290 -9.45 19.59 -7.66
CA ILE A 290 -8.43 20.30 -8.43
C ILE A 290 -8.13 21.61 -7.71
N ARG A 291 -6.84 21.91 -7.44
CA ARG A 291 -6.41 23.09 -6.67
C ARG A 291 -7.12 23.26 -5.31
N GLY A 292 -7.50 22.14 -4.67
CA GLY A 292 -8.20 22.13 -3.38
C GLY A 292 -9.72 22.36 -3.46
N ALA A 293 -10.26 22.69 -4.63
CA ALA A 293 -11.71 22.81 -4.86
C ALA A 293 -12.30 21.52 -5.45
N ARG A 294 -13.52 21.17 -5.06
CA ARG A 294 -14.25 19.99 -5.54
C ARG A 294 -15.12 20.35 -6.74
N TYR A 295 -15.01 19.56 -7.81
CA TYR A 295 -15.75 19.76 -9.05
C TYR A 295 -16.51 18.50 -9.45
N PRO A 296 -17.83 18.58 -9.72
CA PRO A 296 -18.60 17.42 -10.09
C PRO A 296 -18.23 16.93 -11.50
N GLN A 297 -18.19 15.61 -11.67
CA GLN A 297 -18.19 15.01 -12.99
C GLN A 297 -19.53 15.29 -13.68
N VAL A 298 -19.50 15.77 -14.92
CA VAL A 298 -20.69 16.12 -15.71
C VAL A 298 -20.73 15.45 -17.07
N GLY A 299 -21.93 15.17 -17.56
CA GLY A 299 -22.15 14.40 -18.78
C GLY A 299 -21.77 12.93 -18.60
N ARG A 300 -21.57 12.20 -19.71
CA ARG A 300 -21.22 10.77 -19.63
C ARG A 300 -19.74 10.54 -19.35
N VAL A 301 -19.46 9.55 -18.50
CA VAL A 301 -18.14 8.91 -18.42
C VAL A 301 -17.82 8.23 -19.75
N CYS A 302 -16.71 8.62 -20.37
CA CYS A 302 -16.25 8.09 -21.66
C CYS A 302 -15.22 6.97 -21.45
N MET A 303 -14.75 6.37 -22.56
CA MET A 303 -13.80 5.26 -22.50
C MET A 303 -12.49 5.66 -21.83
N ASP A 304 -12.05 6.88 -22.10
CA ASP A 304 -10.70 7.37 -21.87
C ASP A 304 -10.63 8.70 -21.10
N GLN A 305 -11.79 9.30 -20.79
CA GLN A 305 -11.84 10.60 -20.12
C GLN A 305 -13.20 10.87 -19.47
N ILE A 306 -13.18 11.80 -18.51
CA ILE A 306 -14.36 12.44 -17.94
C ILE A 306 -14.27 13.95 -18.12
N VAL A 307 -15.41 14.62 -18.03
CA VAL A 307 -15.50 16.08 -18.00
C VAL A 307 -15.99 16.50 -16.62
N VAL A 308 -15.39 17.55 -16.07
CA VAL A 308 -15.81 18.19 -14.81
C VAL A 308 -16.27 19.62 -15.05
N TRP A 309 -17.26 20.07 -14.29
CA TRP A 309 -17.79 21.43 -14.35
C TRP A 309 -17.05 22.34 -13.37
N LEU A 310 -16.44 23.41 -13.87
CA LEU A 310 -15.62 24.34 -13.08
C LEU A 310 -16.36 25.62 -12.64
N GLY A 311 -17.61 25.81 -13.08
CA GLY A 311 -18.31 27.09 -12.92
C GLY A 311 -17.54 28.23 -13.61
N ALA A 312 -17.44 29.37 -12.94
CA ALA A 312 -16.65 30.52 -13.42
C ALA A 312 -15.12 30.29 -13.40
N ASN A 313 -14.65 29.16 -12.89
CA ASN A 313 -13.22 28.82 -12.74
C ASN A 313 -12.43 29.78 -11.84
N GLU A 314 -12.98 30.15 -10.68
CA GLU A 314 -12.35 31.09 -9.74
C GLU A 314 -10.99 30.61 -9.21
N ALA A 315 -10.80 29.29 -9.09
CA ALA A 315 -9.53 28.70 -8.64
C ALA A 315 -8.42 28.74 -9.70
N GLY A 316 -8.71 29.20 -10.93
CA GLY A 316 -7.74 29.30 -12.01
C GLY A 316 -7.25 27.93 -12.49
N VAL A 317 -8.14 26.94 -12.59
CA VAL A 317 -7.79 25.61 -13.10
C VAL A 317 -7.32 25.73 -14.55
N ALA A 318 -6.19 25.11 -14.85
CA ALA A 318 -5.53 25.14 -16.15
C ALA A 318 -5.02 23.73 -16.54
N PRO A 319 -4.76 23.48 -17.84
CA PRO A 319 -4.05 22.27 -18.26
C PRO A 319 -2.72 22.13 -17.52
N GLY A 320 -2.38 20.90 -17.10
CA GLY A 320 -1.21 20.62 -16.27
C GLY A 320 -1.51 20.53 -14.77
N ASP A 321 -2.66 21.03 -14.31
CA ASP A 321 -3.04 20.90 -12.90
C ASP A 321 -3.32 19.45 -12.50
N GLU A 322 -3.00 19.10 -11.25
CA GLU A 322 -3.33 17.81 -10.67
C GLU A 322 -4.83 17.73 -10.33
N ALA A 323 -5.47 16.68 -10.82
CA ALA A 323 -6.84 16.28 -10.54
C ALA A 323 -6.83 15.02 -9.67
N VAL A 324 -7.27 15.14 -8.43
CA VAL A 324 -7.40 14.01 -7.49
C VAL A 324 -8.79 13.40 -7.64
N LEU A 325 -8.85 12.18 -8.19
CA LEU A 325 -10.10 11.43 -8.37
C LEU A 325 -10.59 10.87 -7.05
N PHE A 326 -9.67 10.32 -6.24
CA PHE A 326 -9.88 10.00 -4.83
C PHE A 326 -8.53 9.88 -4.10
N GLY A 327 -8.55 9.99 -2.77
CA GLY A 327 -7.39 9.82 -1.89
C GLY A 327 -6.93 11.11 -1.21
N VAL A 328 -5.65 11.17 -0.85
CA VAL A 328 -5.07 12.29 -0.10
C VAL A 328 -5.19 13.59 -0.91
N GLY A 329 -5.70 14.64 -0.28
CA GLY A 329 -5.94 15.93 -0.93
C GLY A 329 -7.23 16.00 -1.75
N GLY A 330 -8.05 14.94 -1.76
CA GLY A 330 -9.33 14.90 -2.46
C GLY A 330 -10.46 14.25 -1.65
N VAL A 331 -11.45 13.71 -2.36
CA VAL A 331 -12.51 12.87 -1.79
C VAL A 331 -11.88 11.56 -1.31
N SER A 332 -12.22 11.09 -0.09
CA SER A 332 -11.69 9.81 0.39
C SER A 332 -12.28 8.64 -0.40
N ALA A 333 -11.61 7.48 -0.40
CA ALA A 333 -12.16 6.28 -1.04
C ALA A 333 -13.49 5.85 -0.38
N ASP A 334 -13.66 6.07 0.92
CA ASP A 334 -14.90 5.80 1.66
C ASP A 334 -16.04 6.71 1.23
N GLU A 335 -15.78 8.02 1.19
CA GLU A 335 -16.77 9.01 0.76
C GLU A 335 -17.19 8.73 -0.69
N PHE A 336 -16.22 8.39 -1.55
CA PHE A 336 -16.51 8.04 -2.93
C PHE A 336 -17.33 6.75 -3.04
N ALA A 337 -16.94 5.69 -2.32
CA ALA A 337 -17.66 4.41 -2.31
C ALA A 337 -19.12 4.58 -1.88
N LEU A 338 -19.37 5.34 -0.81
CA LEU A 338 -20.71 5.65 -0.31
C LEU A 338 -21.57 6.31 -1.39
N ARG A 339 -21.05 7.36 -2.05
CA ARG A 339 -21.75 8.03 -3.16
C ARG A 339 -21.98 7.11 -4.35
N ALA A 340 -21.00 6.27 -4.65
CA ALA A 340 -21.05 5.29 -5.72
C ALA A 340 -21.98 4.10 -5.41
N ASN A 341 -22.48 3.96 -4.17
CA ASN A 341 -23.23 2.80 -3.68
C ASN A 341 -22.43 1.50 -3.84
N THR A 342 -21.18 1.54 -3.38
CA THR A 342 -20.28 0.39 -3.30
C THR A 342 -19.43 0.50 -2.02
N ILE A 343 -18.36 -0.29 -1.94
CA ILE A 343 -17.39 -0.33 -0.86
C ILE A 343 -16.01 0.15 -1.35
N HIS A 344 -15.21 0.73 -0.45
CA HIS A 344 -13.86 1.21 -0.81
C HIS A 344 -12.97 0.11 -1.39
N TYR A 345 -13.22 -1.18 -1.06
CA TYR A 345 -12.50 -2.31 -1.64
C TYR A 345 -12.59 -2.31 -3.17
N GLU A 346 -13.79 -2.07 -3.73
CA GLU A 346 -14.00 -2.01 -5.17
C GLU A 346 -13.34 -0.75 -5.75
N VAL A 347 -13.47 0.40 -5.07
CA VAL A 347 -12.88 1.68 -5.50
C VAL A 347 -11.35 1.56 -5.63
N LEU A 348 -10.66 0.95 -4.67
CA LEU A 348 -9.20 0.76 -4.72
C LEU A 348 -8.77 -0.20 -5.84
N CYS A 349 -9.58 -1.22 -6.13
CA CYS A 349 -9.28 -2.22 -7.16
C CYS A 349 -9.70 -1.80 -8.57
N ALA A 350 -10.47 -0.72 -8.71
CA ALA A 350 -10.99 -0.27 -9.99
C ALA A 350 -9.92 0.28 -10.97
N PRO A 351 -8.93 1.09 -10.53
CA PRO A 351 -7.94 1.67 -11.43
C PRO A 351 -7.13 0.60 -12.17
N LYS A 352 -7.03 0.76 -13.49
CA LYS A 352 -6.41 -0.18 -14.43
C LYS A 352 -6.06 0.55 -15.73
N GLY A 353 -5.79 -0.22 -16.79
CA GLY A 353 -5.60 0.34 -18.14
C GLY A 353 -4.34 1.19 -18.21
N ARG A 354 -4.50 2.49 -18.50
CA ARG A 354 -3.36 3.43 -18.63
C ARG A 354 -2.84 3.95 -17.30
N THR A 355 -3.50 3.60 -16.20
CA THR A 355 -3.07 4.02 -14.86
C THR A 355 -1.72 3.39 -14.51
N VAL A 356 -0.73 4.22 -14.19
CA VAL A 356 0.61 3.76 -13.76
C VAL A 356 0.77 3.93 -12.26
N ARG A 357 1.32 2.93 -11.56
CA ARG A 357 1.66 3.07 -10.14
C ARG A 357 2.94 3.88 -9.98
N GLU A 358 2.92 4.81 -9.04
CA GLU A 358 4.07 5.57 -8.57
C GLU A 358 4.11 5.45 -7.05
N TYR A 359 5.25 5.04 -6.51
CA TYR A 359 5.42 4.86 -5.07
C TYR A 359 5.99 6.14 -4.48
N GLY A 360 5.21 6.81 -3.64
CA GLY A 360 5.52 8.15 -3.20
C GLY A 360 4.35 8.82 -2.51
N GLY A 361 4.55 10.07 -2.10
CA GLY A 361 3.56 10.84 -1.38
C GLY A 361 3.85 12.32 -1.40
N ARG A 362 2.94 13.07 -0.80
CA ARG A 362 3.01 14.53 -0.67
C ARG A 362 2.45 14.91 0.69
N ARG A 363 3.16 15.79 1.40
CA ARG A 363 2.73 16.31 2.70
C ARG A 363 3.12 17.77 2.84
N VAL A 364 2.20 18.57 3.40
CA VAL A 364 2.54 19.89 3.91
C VAL A 364 3.01 19.73 5.35
N CYS A 365 4.18 20.27 5.66
CA CYS A 365 4.74 20.31 7.01
C CYS A 365 4.88 21.78 7.41
N GLU A 366 4.08 22.25 8.36
CA GLU A 366 4.07 23.62 8.89
C GLU A 366 5.19 23.83 9.91
N THR A 367 5.55 22.77 10.65
CA THR A 367 6.61 22.83 11.69
C THR A 367 7.86 21.98 11.39
N ARG A 368 8.98 22.35 12.01
CA ARG A 368 10.23 21.58 11.95
C ARG A 368 9.99 20.15 12.47
N GLU A 369 9.20 20.04 13.52
CA GLU A 369 8.79 18.81 14.17
C GLU A 369 8.02 17.90 13.20
N GLU A 370 7.09 18.46 12.41
CA GLU A 370 6.41 17.70 11.34
C GLU A 370 7.35 17.23 10.25
N THR A 371 8.36 18.03 9.90
CA THR A 371 9.38 17.64 8.93
C THR A 371 10.23 16.48 9.45
N GLN A 372 10.62 16.53 10.73
CA GLN A 372 11.34 15.42 11.39
C GLN A 372 10.45 14.17 11.49
N ALA A 373 9.17 14.34 11.80
CA ALA A 373 8.20 13.24 11.86
C ALA A 373 8.06 12.56 10.48
N LEU A 374 7.93 13.33 9.39
CA LEU A 374 7.93 12.77 8.04
C LEU A 374 9.25 12.05 7.75
N GLY A 375 10.39 12.65 8.10
CA GLY A 375 11.70 12.00 7.92
C GLY A 375 11.76 10.65 8.63
N ARG A 376 11.27 10.58 9.87
CA ARG A 376 11.20 9.33 10.64
C ARG A 376 10.35 8.28 9.94
N GLU A 377 9.18 8.67 9.47
CA GLU A 377 8.27 7.77 8.74
C GLU A 377 8.90 7.23 7.46
N LEU A 378 9.61 8.06 6.69
CA LEU A 378 10.35 7.62 5.51
C LEU A 378 11.49 6.67 5.91
N GLY A 379 12.28 7.04 6.93
CA GLY A 379 13.42 6.25 7.41
C GLY A 379 13.04 4.84 7.88
N GLU A 380 11.85 4.66 8.43
CA GLU A 380 11.31 3.34 8.82
C GLU A 380 11.01 2.41 7.62
N THR A 381 10.97 2.95 6.40
CA THR A 381 10.75 2.17 5.17
C THR A 381 12.03 1.85 4.41
N LEU A 382 13.15 2.48 4.78
CA LEU A 382 14.42 2.33 4.08
C LEU A 382 15.18 1.10 4.56
N ARG A 383 15.92 0.48 3.64
CA ARG A 383 16.75 -0.69 3.86
C ARG A 383 18.14 -0.49 3.25
N ALA A 384 19.10 -1.32 3.66
CA ALA A 384 20.41 -1.33 3.03
C ALA A 384 20.27 -1.47 1.49
N GLY A 385 21.05 -0.67 0.77
CA GLY A 385 21.00 -0.52 -0.69
C GLY A 385 20.15 0.66 -1.16
N ASP A 386 19.30 1.23 -0.30
CA ASP A 386 18.46 2.36 -0.70
C ASP A 386 19.26 3.67 -0.75
N VAL A 387 18.98 4.48 -1.78
CA VAL A 387 19.53 5.82 -1.96
C VAL A 387 18.39 6.84 -1.83
N VAL A 388 18.59 7.88 -1.04
CA VAL A 388 17.66 9.01 -0.88
C VAL A 388 18.32 10.29 -1.36
N ILE A 389 17.69 10.97 -2.31
CA ILE A 389 18.15 12.25 -2.84
C ILE A 389 17.24 13.35 -2.33
N LEU A 390 17.80 14.31 -1.62
CA LEU A 390 17.08 15.47 -1.10
C LEU A 390 17.32 16.69 -1.98
N ASP A 391 16.27 17.14 -2.66
CA ASP A 391 16.25 18.32 -3.52
C ASP A 391 15.44 19.46 -2.92
N GLY A 392 15.88 20.70 -3.15
CA GLY A 392 15.26 21.91 -2.64
C GLY A 392 16.29 22.99 -2.29
N PRO A 393 15.88 24.25 -2.15
CA PRO A 393 16.80 25.38 -1.95
C PRO A 393 17.58 25.31 -0.64
N LEU A 394 18.57 26.19 -0.49
CA LEU A 394 19.29 26.36 0.78
C LEU A 394 18.29 26.77 1.87
N GLY A 395 18.38 26.14 3.04
CA GLY A 395 17.44 26.40 4.14
C GLY A 395 16.06 25.75 3.97
N ALA A 396 15.84 24.90 2.94
CA ALA A 396 14.57 24.20 2.74
C ALA A 396 14.20 23.24 3.89
N GLY A 397 15.19 22.76 4.65
CA GLY A 397 14.98 21.79 5.74
C GLY A 397 15.49 20.38 5.44
N LYS A 398 16.37 20.20 4.44
CA LYS A 398 16.95 18.90 4.06
C LYS A 398 17.59 18.16 5.25
N THR A 399 18.55 18.79 5.94
CA THR A 399 19.14 18.20 7.15
C THR A 399 18.13 17.89 8.27
N THR A 400 17.07 18.69 8.41
CA THR A 400 15.98 18.41 9.36
C THR A 400 15.26 17.11 8.98
N LEU A 401 14.99 16.90 7.69
CA LEU A 401 14.41 15.65 7.20
C LEU A 401 15.38 14.48 7.43
N THR A 402 16.67 14.64 7.13
CA THR A 402 17.70 13.61 7.37
C THR A 402 17.79 13.22 8.84
N GLN A 403 17.66 14.18 9.76
CA GLN A 403 17.59 13.89 11.20
C GLN A 403 16.42 12.97 11.54
N GLY A 404 15.26 13.21 10.94
CA GLY A 404 14.11 12.32 11.06
C GLY A 404 14.42 10.93 10.48
N ILE A 405 14.94 10.87 9.25
CA ILE A 405 15.30 9.61 8.57
C ILE A 405 16.22 8.76 9.45
N ALA A 406 17.27 9.37 9.99
CA ALA A 406 18.22 8.72 10.88
C ALA A 406 17.55 8.16 12.16
N GLU A 407 16.58 8.89 12.71
CA GLU A 407 15.81 8.42 13.86
C GLU A 407 14.94 7.21 13.49
N GLY A 408 14.26 7.26 12.34
CA GLY A 408 13.42 6.17 11.82
C GLY A 408 14.22 4.90 11.53
N MET A 409 15.42 5.06 10.95
CA MET A 409 16.39 3.97 10.74
C MET A 409 17.07 3.48 12.02
N GLN A 410 16.84 4.16 13.16
CA GLN A 410 17.44 3.83 14.44
C GLN A 410 18.99 3.81 14.42
N VAL A 411 19.65 4.79 13.80
CA VAL A 411 21.12 4.89 13.82
C VAL A 411 21.66 5.55 15.09
N LYS A 412 22.96 5.37 15.36
CA LYS A 412 23.66 5.91 16.53
C LYS A 412 24.07 7.37 16.32
N GLY A 413 24.03 8.12 17.43
CA GLY A 413 24.50 9.50 17.48
C GLY A 413 23.54 10.51 16.87
N ARG A 414 23.92 11.78 16.93
CA ARG A 414 23.15 12.90 16.39
C ARG A 414 23.59 13.18 14.95
N VAL A 415 22.63 13.29 14.05
CA VAL A 415 22.88 13.77 12.68
C VAL A 415 22.91 15.29 12.65
N THR A 416 23.99 15.84 12.12
CA THR A 416 24.19 17.26 11.89
C THR A 416 24.65 17.45 10.45
N SER A 417 24.28 18.57 9.82
CA SER A 417 24.79 18.92 8.50
C SER A 417 26.33 18.77 8.48
N PRO A 418 26.90 18.01 7.52
CA PRO A 418 28.33 17.81 7.41
C PRO A 418 29.05 19.12 7.03
N THR A 419 29.26 20.03 7.99
CA THR A 419 29.82 21.37 7.68
C THR A 419 31.26 21.32 7.14
N PHE A 420 32.02 20.24 7.41
CA PHE A 420 33.45 20.09 7.10
C PHE A 420 33.84 18.73 6.50
N THR A 421 32.88 17.85 6.18
CA THR A 421 33.14 16.48 5.70
C THR A 421 32.14 16.17 4.60
N ILE A 422 32.55 15.58 3.47
CA ILE A 422 31.64 15.32 2.32
C ILE A 422 30.58 14.28 2.69
N ALA A 423 30.98 13.23 3.40
CA ALA A 423 30.10 12.18 3.91
C ALA A 423 30.37 11.87 5.38
N ARG A 424 29.34 11.42 6.11
CA ARG A 424 29.44 10.89 7.47
C ARG A 424 28.63 9.61 7.61
N GLU A 425 29.29 8.58 8.14
CA GLU A 425 28.66 7.31 8.49
C GLU A 425 28.06 7.38 9.92
N HIS A 426 26.82 6.95 10.04
CA HIS A 426 26.07 6.78 11.27
C HIS A 426 25.68 5.31 11.40
N ARG A 427 26.38 4.57 12.27
CA ARG A 427 26.17 3.13 12.44
C ARG A 427 24.79 2.79 12.99
N ALA A 428 24.23 1.67 12.55
CA ALA A 428 23.01 1.12 13.13
C ALA A 428 23.10 0.91 14.66
N LYS A 429 21.97 1.05 15.36
CA LYS A 429 21.88 0.70 16.79
C LYS A 429 22.00 -0.81 17.00
N GLU A 430 21.33 -1.58 16.15
CA GLU A 430 21.28 -3.04 16.19
C GLU A 430 22.22 -3.68 15.15
N ALA A 431 22.59 -4.95 15.36
CA ALA A 431 23.58 -5.64 14.53
C ALA A 431 23.08 -5.94 13.11
N GLU A 432 21.77 -6.15 12.95
CA GLU A 432 21.12 -6.44 11.67
C GLU A 432 20.56 -5.17 10.98
N GLY A 433 20.68 -4.00 11.62
CA GLY A 433 20.18 -2.74 11.08
C GLY A 433 21.11 -2.14 10.01
N ALA A 434 20.53 -1.36 9.10
CA ALA A 434 21.30 -0.61 8.10
C ALA A 434 21.94 0.65 8.73
N SER A 435 23.20 0.93 8.37
CA SER A 435 23.83 2.21 8.71
C SER A 435 23.34 3.33 7.79
N LEU A 436 23.52 4.58 8.20
CA LEU A 436 23.20 5.75 7.37
C LEU A 436 24.49 6.44 6.95
N ILE A 437 24.66 6.66 5.65
CA ILE A 437 25.70 7.52 5.10
C ILE A 437 25.04 8.84 4.69
N HIS A 438 25.33 9.91 5.41
CA HIS A 438 24.82 11.25 5.12
C HIS A 438 25.83 12.02 4.29
N VAL A 439 25.47 12.35 3.04
CA VAL A 439 26.30 13.05 2.05
C VAL A 439 25.77 14.47 1.84
N ASP A 440 26.67 15.46 1.78
CA ASP A 440 26.36 16.84 1.37
C ASP A 440 27.04 17.16 0.04
N ALA A 441 26.32 16.93 -1.07
CA ALA A 441 26.85 17.07 -2.43
C ALA A 441 26.96 18.53 -2.90
N TYR A 442 26.38 19.50 -2.18
CA TYR A 442 26.55 20.93 -2.51
C TYR A 442 28.03 21.34 -2.52
N ARG A 443 28.85 20.67 -1.70
CA ARG A 443 30.30 20.93 -1.62
C ARG A 443 31.06 20.50 -2.87
N LEU A 444 30.59 19.45 -3.54
CA LEU A 444 31.16 18.98 -4.79
C LEU A 444 30.89 19.98 -5.94
N LEU A 445 29.81 20.76 -5.83
CA LEU A 445 29.34 21.71 -6.84
C LEU A 445 29.86 23.16 -6.65
N GLY A 446 30.54 23.47 -5.54
CA GLY A 446 31.00 24.83 -5.20
C GLY A 446 32.44 25.17 -5.61
N GLU A 447 32.86 26.44 -5.42
CA GLU A 447 34.20 26.99 -5.77
C GLU A 447 35.42 26.34 -5.04
N GLY A 448 35.22 25.23 -4.33
CA GLY A 448 36.26 24.46 -3.64
C GLY A 448 36.38 22.99 -4.07
N GLY A 449 35.57 22.51 -5.02
CA GLY A 449 35.71 21.17 -5.60
C GLY A 449 36.83 21.10 -6.64
N SER A 450 37.38 19.90 -6.88
CA SER A 450 38.47 19.64 -7.82
C SER A 450 38.11 19.87 -9.30
N GLY A 451 36.87 20.28 -9.61
CA GLY A 451 36.34 20.36 -10.97
C GLY A 451 35.78 19.03 -11.49
N ASP A 452 35.89 17.94 -10.72
CA ASP A 452 35.29 16.62 -11.00
C ASP A 452 34.44 16.12 -9.82
N PRO A 453 33.18 16.58 -9.71
CA PRO A 453 32.26 16.20 -8.63
C PRO A 453 31.93 14.69 -8.60
N LEU A 454 31.93 14.04 -9.77
CA LEU A 454 31.67 12.60 -9.90
C LEU A 454 32.85 11.79 -9.37
N GLY A 455 34.08 12.11 -9.80
CA GLY A 455 35.28 11.44 -9.31
C GLY A 455 35.51 11.58 -7.80
N GLU A 456 35.11 12.71 -7.20
CA GLU A 456 35.14 12.88 -5.74
C GLU A 456 34.10 12.04 -4.99
N LEU A 457 32.91 11.83 -5.60
CA LEU A 457 31.87 10.95 -5.05
C LEU A 457 32.28 9.47 -5.17
N ASP A 458 32.84 9.08 -6.32
CA ASP A 458 33.37 7.74 -6.57
C ASP A 458 34.49 7.38 -5.59
N ALA A 459 35.34 8.36 -5.23
CA ALA A 459 36.41 8.18 -4.25
C ALA A 459 35.90 7.86 -2.82
N LEU A 460 34.61 8.10 -2.53
CA LEU A 460 33.99 7.71 -1.27
C LEU A 460 33.57 6.24 -1.23
N ASP A 461 33.66 5.53 -2.36
CA ASP A 461 33.34 4.10 -2.50
C ASP A 461 31.95 3.75 -1.93
N LEU A 462 30.97 4.62 -2.19
CA LEU A 462 29.61 4.47 -1.65
C LEU A 462 28.91 3.21 -2.19
N GLU A 463 29.24 2.78 -3.41
CA GLU A 463 28.71 1.57 -4.03
C GLU A 463 29.02 0.32 -3.21
N SER A 464 30.24 0.20 -2.67
CA SER A 464 30.62 -0.98 -1.88
C SER A 464 30.02 -0.98 -0.46
N GLU A 465 29.68 0.20 0.07
CA GLU A 465 29.07 0.36 1.40
C GLU A 465 27.54 0.28 1.39
N LEU A 466 26.91 0.42 0.20
CA LEU A 466 25.45 0.37 0.03
C LEU A 466 24.84 -0.95 0.48
N ASP A 467 25.53 -2.08 0.30
CA ASP A 467 25.06 -3.41 0.74
C ASP A 467 24.69 -3.48 2.24
N ARG A 468 25.17 -2.53 3.05
CA ARG A 468 24.93 -2.47 4.51
C ARG A 468 24.38 -1.12 4.98
N SER A 469 24.15 -0.19 4.07
CA SER A 469 23.84 1.20 4.41
C SER A 469 22.74 1.78 3.53
N VAL A 470 22.08 2.81 4.04
CA VAL A 470 21.27 3.74 3.27
C VAL A 470 22.10 4.98 3.02
N VAL A 471 22.13 5.48 1.79
CA VAL A 471 22.77 6.76 1.46
C VAL A 471 21.70 7.86 1.42
N VAL A 472 21.87 8.92 2.20
CA VAL A 472 21.05 10.15 2.09
C VAL A 472 21.93 11.28 1.57
N ALA A 473 21.69 11.71 0.34
CA ALA A 473 22.43 12.76 -0.33
C ALA A 473 21.62 14.06 -0.37
N GLU A 474 22.10 15.10 0.32
CA GLU A 474 21.61 16.46 0.13
C GLU A 474 22.21 17.04 -1.15
N TRP A 475 21.39 17.62 -2.03
CA TRP A 475 21.82 18.16 -3.33
C TRP A 475 22.39 17.10 -4.28
N GLY A 476 21.95 15.85 -4.12
CA GLY A 476 22.48 14.71 -4.87
C GLY A 476 22.27 14.77 -6.38
N GLY A 477 21.30 15.55 -6.88
CA GLY A 477 21.07 15.74 -8.33
C GLY A 477 21.21 14.45 -9.15
N ASP A 478 21.84 14.55 -10.32
CA ASP A 478 22.22 13.38 -11.13
C ASP A 478 23.43 12.61 -10.53
N LEU A 479 24.21 13.25 -9.64
CA LEU A 479 25.41 12.68 -9.02
C LEU A 479 25.13 11.43 -8.19
N ALA A 480 24.13 11.48 -7.32
CA ALA A 480 23.76 10.36 -6.45
C ALA A 480 22.80 9.36 -7.13
N ALA A 481 22.22 9.73 -8.27
CA ALA A 481 21.29 8.86 -9.00
C ALA A 481 21.98 7.63 -9.61
N HIS A 482 23.28 7.71 -9.88
CA HIS A 482 24.06 6.59 -10.42
C HIS A 482 24.41 5.51 -9.39
N LEU A 483 24.22 5.78 -8.09
CA LEU A 483 24.57 4.84 -7.03
C LEU A 483 23.60 3.64 -6.93
N SER A 484 22.42 3.73 -7.54
CA SER A 484 21.42 2.67 -7.51
C SER A 484 20.49 2.75 -8.72
N ASP A 485 20.06 1.60 -9.23
CA ASP A 485 19.03 1.48 -10.28
C ASP A 485 17.69 2.12 -9.85
N GLU A 486 17.48 2.28 -8.54
CA GLU A 486 16.30 2.93 -7.98
C GLU A 486 16.64 3.78 -6.75
N TYR A 487 16.09 4.99 -6.67
CA TYR A 487 16.32 5.91 -5.56
C TYR A 487 15.04 6.64 -5.14
N LEU A 488 14.96 7.04 -3.88
CA LEU A 488 13.91 7.89 -3.34
C LEU A 488 14.27 9.36 -3.56
N LEU A 489 13.60 10.02 -4.51
CA LEU A 489 13.71 11.46 -4.68
C LEU A 489 12.74 12.17 -3.72
N VAL A 490 13.25 13.06 -2.89
CA VAL A 490 12.45 13.93 -2.03
C VAL A 490 12.68 15.40 -2.41
N THR A 491 11.64 16.07 -2.88
CA THR A 491 11.65 17.50 -3.20
C THR A 491 11.00 18.29 -2.08
N ILE A 492 11.68 19.34 -1.61
CA ILE A 492 11.19 20.24 -0.56
C ILE A 492 10.96 21.64 -1.15
N ASP A 493 9.70 22.03 -1.28
CA ASP A 493 9.27 23.33 -1.79
C ASP A 493 8.78 24.22 -0.65
N ARG A 494 9.49 25.33 -0.41
CA ARG A 494 9.06 26.40 0.51
C ARG A 494 8.40 27.56 -0.22
N THR A 495 8.73 27.75 -1.50
CA THR A 495 8.32 28.91 -2.29
C THR A 495 6.81 29.01 -2.44
N THR A 496 6.13 27.90 -2.71
CA THR A 496 4.68 27.90 -2.96
C THR A 496 3.84 28.38 -1.76
N LEU A 497 4.28 28.11 -0.53
CA LEU A 497 3.55 28.55 0.67
C LEU A 497 3.89 29.99 1.03
N VAL A 498 5.16 30.39 0.88
CA VAL A 498 5.60 31.78 1.09
C VAL A 498 4.89 32.73 0.11
N GLU A 499 4.71 32.35 -1.16
CA GLU A 499 3.95 33.18 -2.12
C GLU A 499 2.47 33.40 -1.73
N ARG A 500 1.91 32.55 -0.86
CA ARG A 500 0.53 32.68 -0.36
C ARG A 500 0.48 33.43 0.96
N ASP A 501 1.52 33.31 1.78
CA ASP A 501 1.67 33.91 3.09
C ASP A 501 3.17 34.10 3.39
N ASP A 502 3.64 35.36 3.36
CA ASP A 502 5.07 35.72 3.51
C ASP A 502 5.66 35.25 4.87
N ASP A 503 4.82 35.06 5.89
CA ASP A 503 5.23 34.59 7.22
C ASP A 503 5.23 33.05 7.34
N SER A 504 4.91 32.32 6.27
CA SER A 504 4.83 30.85 6.29
C SER A 504 6.20 30.21 6.48
N GLU A 505 6.34 29.44 7.56
CA GLU A 505 7.46 28.52 7.78
C GLU A 505 7.21 27.14 7.14
N GLY A 506 6.09 26.96 6.44
CA GLY A 506 5.70 25.69 5.86
C GLY A 506 6.60 25.24 4.72
N ARG A 507 6.68 23.92 4.53
CA ARG A 507 7.15 23.31 3.28
C ARG A 507 6.20 22.27 2.77
N ILE A 508 6.12 22.20 1.46
CA ILE A 508 5.51 21.11 0.72
C ILE A 508 6.60 20.11 0.41
N ILE A 509 6.51 18.92 1.01
CA ILE A 509 7.45 17.84 0.79
C ILE A 509 6.77 16.80 -0.09
N THR A 510 7.39 16.49 -1.23
CA THR A 510 6.93 15.44 -2.15
C THR A 510 8.04 14.41 -2.27
N TRP A 511 7.71 13.13 -2.20
CA TRP A 511 8.68 12.05 -2.38
C TRP A 511 8.17 11.03 -3.38
N ARG A 512 9.08 10.43 -4.14
CA ARG A 512 8.77 9.34 -5.07
C ARG A 512 9.99 8.47 -5.30
N TRP A 513 9.76 7.18 -5.47
CA TRP A 513 10.76 6.26 -5.99
C TRP A 513 10.93 6.45 -7.49
N VAL A 514 12.17 6.50 -7.94
CA VAL A 514 12.57 6.76 -9.32
C VAL A 514 13.51 5.66 -9.76
N HIS A 515 13.25 5.07 -10.92
CA HIS A 515 14.23 4.22 -11.60
C HIS A 515 15.19 5.10 -12.38
N ALA A 516 16.49 4.89 -12.17
CA ALA A 516 17.53 5.51 -13.00
C ALA A 516 17.38 5.03 -14.46
N GLU A 517 17.52 5.94 -15.42
CA GLU A 517 17.48 5.62 -16.86
C GLU A 517 18.81 5.07 -17.39
#